data_AF-A0AA40HQ94-F1
#
_entry.id   AF-A0AA40HQ94-F1
#
_cell.length_a   1.000
_cell.length_b   1.000
_cell.length_c   1.000
_cell.angle_alpha   90.00
_cell.angle_beta   90.00
_cell.angle_gamma   90.00
#
_symmetry.space_group_name_H-M   'P 1'
#
loop_
_entity.id
_entity.type
_entity.pdbx_description
1 polymer ?
#
loop_
_entity_poly.entity_id
_entity_poly.type
_entity_poly.pdbx_seq_one_letter_code
_entity_poly.pdbx_strand_id
1 'polypeptide(L)'
;MKLAVVLMLTALPLYCYAGSGCADIEYVIDKTIDPAESQSQFIEDIKEFIPNKPTENALRKFKQCFLDQSNETLSNVSVMMVMAASSSRSGRSGQGPAGS
;
A
#
# COMPACT_ATOMS: atom_id res chain seq x y z
N MET A 1 -11.39 -37.55 -2.66
CA MET A 1 -10.92 -36.25 -3.20
C MET A 1 -11.75 -35.15 -2.55
N LYS A 2 -11.21 -34.53 -1.49
CA LYS A 2 -11.88 -33.45 -0.72
C LYS A 2 -10.81 -32.56 -0.09
N LEU A 3 -9.73 -33.18 0.40
CA LEU A 3 -8.54 -32.51 0.93
C LEU A 3 -7.84 -31.59 -0.09
N ALA A 4 -7.70 -32.02 -1.35
CA ALA A 4 -7.08 -31.19 -2.39
C ALA A 4 -7.87 -29.90 -2.67
N VAL A 5 -9.21 -29.96 -2.64
CA VAL A 5 -10.08 -28.78 -2.87
C VAL A 5 -10.02 -27.81 -1.68
N VAL A 6 -9.99 -28.33 -0.45
CA VAL A 6 -9.82 -27.51 0.76
C VAL A 6 -8.46 -26.80 0.74
N LEU A 7 -7.39 -27.49 0.34
CA LEU A 7 -6.04 -26.93 0.30
C LEU A 7 -5.89 -25.83 -0.78
N MET A 8 -6.56 -26.00 -1.93
CA MET A 8 -6.65 -24.95 -2.94
C MET A 8 -7.47 -23.75 -2.44
N LEU A 9 -8.60 -23.99 -1.78
CA LEU A 9 -9.46 -22.91 -1.24
C LEU A 9 -8.79 -22.11 -0.12
N THR A 10 -7.91 -22.71 0.69
CA THR A 10 -7.12 -21.97 1.69
C THR A 10 -5.98 -21.16 1.08
N ALA A 11 -5.51 -21.56 -0.11
CA ALA A 11 -4.49 -20.81 -0.82
C ALA A 11 -5.08 -19.60 -1.55
N LEU A 12 -6.34 -19.64 -2.03
CA LEU A 12 -6.99 -18.52 -2.71
C LEU A 12 -6.96 -17.19 -1.92
N PRO A 13 -7.30 -17.15 -0.61
CA PRO A 13 -7.17 -15.95 0.22
C PRO A 13 -5.74 -15.42 0.30
N LEU A 14 -4.75 -16.32 0.36
CA LEU A 14 -3.33 -15.97 0.43
C LEU A 14 -2.81 -15.45 -0.92
N TYR A 15 -3.30 -15.99 -2.04
CA TYR A 15 -3.00 -15.49 -3.38
C TYR A 15 -3.62 -14.11 -3.64
N CYS A 16 -4.77 -13.81 -3.03
CA CYS A 16 -5.43 -12.51 -3.12
C CYS A 16 -4.92 -11.49 -2.09
N TYR A 17 -4.11 -11.89 -1.11
CA TYR A 17 -3.41 -10.95 -0.23
C TYR A 17 -2.14 -10.43 -0.93
N ALA A 18 -2.36 -9.77 -2.07
CA ALA A 18 -1.34 -9.11 -2.83
C ALA A 18 -1.25 -7.66 -2.35
N GLY A 19 -0.12 -7.29 -1.74
CA GLY A 19 0.24 -5.88 -1.57
C GLY A 19 0.33 -5.16 -2.92
N SER A 20 0.76 -3.90 -2.90
CA SER A 20 1.02 -3.10 -4.09
C SER A 20 1.99 -3.74 -5.09
N GLY A 21 2.86 -4.64 -4.62
CA GLY A 21 3.97 -5.19 -5.40
C GLY A 21 5.18 -4.26 -5.47
N CYS A 22 5.16 -3.12 -4.76
CA CYS A 22 6.25 -2.17 -4.59
C CYS A 22 6.41 -1.81 -3.11
N ALA A 23 7.47 -2.32 -2.48
CA ALA A 23 7.70 -2.15 -1.05
C ALA A 23 7.79 -0.67 -0.63
N ASP A 24 8.40 0.17 -1.47
CA ASP A 24 8.54 1.61 -1.17
C ASP A 24 7.19 2.32 -1.14
N ILE A 25 6.27 1.95 -2.03
CA ILE A 25 4.92 2.53 -2.03
C ILE A 25 4.13 2.07 -0.81
N GLU A 26 4.22 0.79 -0.45
CA GLU A 26 3.60 0.28 0.79
C GLU A 26 4.11 1.03 2.02
N TYR A 27 5.43 1.18 2.13
CA TYR A 27 6.07 1.91 3.20
C TYR A 27 5.59 3.37 3.27
N VAL A 28 5.59 4.11 2.14
CA VAL A 28 5.15 5.51 2.13
C VAL A 28 3.66 5.63 2.49
N ILE A 29 2.81 4.71 2.03
CA ILE A 29 1.38 4.70 2.38
C ILE A 29 1.20 4.45 3.88
N ASP A 30 1.86 3.45 4.44
CA ASP A 30 1.77 3.11 5.87
C ASP A 30 2.15 4.32 6.74
N LYS A 31 3.26 4.99 6.39
CA LYS A 31 3.70 6.23 7.05
C LYS A 31 2.75 7.39 6.84
N THR A 32 2.10 7.48 5.68
CA THR A 32 1.13 8.54 5.39
C THR A 32 -0.12 8.38 6.27
N ILE A 33 -0.64 7.17 6.40
CA ILE A 33 -1.92 6.92 7.08
C ILE A 33 -1.81 6.68 8.59
N ASP A 34 -0.60 6.54 9.14
CA ASP A 34 -0.42 6.36 10.59
C ASP A 34 -0.83 7.64 11.36
N PRO A 35 -1.90 7.61 12.17
CA PRO A 35 -2.34 8.78 12.93
C PRO A 35 -1.44 9.11 14.12
N ALA A 36 -0.59 8.18 14.58
CA ALA A 36 0.37 8.42 15.66
C ALA A 36 1.64 9.12 15.17
N GLU A 37 1.87 9.12 13.85
CA GLU A 37 3.07 9.70 13.26
C GLU A 37 2.91 11.20 12.96
N SER A 38 3.84 12.01 13.50
CA SER A 38 3.90 13.44 13.25
C SER A 38 4.32 13.79 11.81
N GLN A 39 3.96 14.98 11.32
CA GLN A 39 4.44 15.47 10.01
C GLN A 39 5.97 15.52 9.92
N SER A 40 6.68 15.85 11.00
CA SER A 40 8.15 15.88 11.00
C SER A 40 8.75 14.50 10.89
N GLN A 41 8.20 13.52 11.62
CA GLN A 41 8.65 12.14 11.55
C GLN A 41 8.40 11.57 10.14
N PHE A 42 7.21 11.80 9.58
CA PHE A 42 6.88 11.38 8.21
C PHE A 42 7.91 11.87 7.19
N ILE A 43 8.24 13.17 7.22
CA ILE A 43 9.22 13.75 6.30
C ILE A 43 10.62 13.14 6.47
N GLU A 44 11.04 12.87 7.70
CA GLU A 44 12.33 12.21 7.97
C GLU A 44 12.32 10.76 7.44
N ASP A 45 11.22 10.04 7.65
CA ASP A 45 11.03 8.64 7.27
C ASP A 45 11.04 8.43 5.75
N ILE A 46 10.59 9.43 4.96
CA ILE A 46 10.55 9.37 3.49
C ILE A 46 11.55 10.30 2.79
N LYS A 47 12.52 10.85 3.52
CA LYS A 47 13.44 11.90 3.02
C LYS A 47 14.19 11.54 1.73
N GLU A 48 14.48 10.24 1.54
CA GLU A 48 15.19 9.74 0.36
C GLU A 48 14.37 9.94 -0.94
N PHE A 49 13.05 10.07 -0.82
CA PHE A 49 12.14 10.32 -1.93
C PHE A 49 11.82 11.81 -2.14
N ILE A 50 12.40 12.70 -1.34
CA ILE A 50 12.09 14.15 -1.37
C ILE A 50 13.19 14.87 -2.17
N PRO A 51 12.94 15.27 -3.42
CA PRO A 51 13.96 15.86 -4.28
C PRO A 51 14.31 17.30 -3.92
N ASN A 52 13.39 18.02 -3.24
CA ASN A 52 13.57 19.44 -2.93
C ASN A 52 12.57 19.92 -1.86
N LYS A 53 12.83 21.11 -1.34
CA LYS A 53 12.03 21.77 -0.31
C LYS A 53 10.56 22.06 -0.73
N PRO A 54 10.26 22.46 -1.98
CA PRO A 54 8.87 22.52 -2.43
C PRO A 54 8.11 21.19 -2.28
N THR A 55 8.72 20.07 -2.67
CA THR A 55 8.11 18.73 -2.50
C THR A 55 7.93 18.39 -1.02
N GLU A 56 8.92 18.69 -0.17
CA GLU A 56 8.81 18.53 1.29
C GLU A 56 7.58 19.27 1.85
N ASN A 57 7.41 20.54 1.48
CA ASN A 57 6.28 21.35 1.92
C ASN A 57 4.93 20.81 1.43
N ALA A 58 4.88 20.28 0.21
CA ALA A 58 3.69 19.62 -0.31
C ALA A 58 3.37 18.35 0.48
N LEU A 59 4.38 17.54 0.79
CA LEU A 59 4.25 16.30 1.57
C LEU A 59 3.82 16.56 3.02
N ARG A 60 4.27 17.65 3.64
CA ARG A 60 3.77 18.08 4.97
C ARG A 60 2.26 18.36 4.95
N LYS A 61 1.80 19.15 3.96
CA LYS A 61 0.36 19.43 3.77
C LYS A 61 -0.42 18.16 3.44
N PHE A 62 0.16 17.28 2.63
CA PHE A 62 -0.41 16.00 2.28
C PHE A 62 -0.62 15.12 3.53
N LYS A 63 0.40 14.94 4.36
CA LYS A 63 0.28 14.23 5.65
C LYS A 63 -0.76 14.87 6.56
N GLN A 64 -0.79 16.20 6.68
CA GLN A 64 -1.81 16.87 7.49
C GLN A 64 -3.23 16.58 6.99
N CYS A 65 -3.46 16.54 5.68
CA CYS A 65 -4.75 16.18 5.11
C CYS A 65 -5.24 14.80 5.58
N PHE A 66 -4.33 13.81 5.71
CA PHE A 66 -4.64 12.49 6.27
C PHE A 66 -4.88 12.54 7.78
N LEU A 67 -4.07 13.30 8.53
CA LEU A 67 -4.28 13.48 9.97
C LEU A 67 -5.62 14.16 10.31
N ASP A 68 -6.16 14.93 9.36
CA ASP A 68 -7.49 15.54 9.47
C ASP A 68 -8.64 14.55 9.16
N GLN A 69 -8.35 13.34 8.68
CA GLN A 69 -9.35 12.29 8.42
C GLN A 69 -9.67 11.47 9.67
N SER A 70 -10.80 10.75 9.63
CA SER A 70 -11.14 9.78 10.66
C SER A 70 -10.27 8.52 10.58
N ASN A 71 -10.09 7.83 11.71
CA ASN A 71 -9.39 6.54 11.75
C ASN A 71 -10.02 5.49 10.81
N GLU A 72 -11.34 5.54 10.61
CA GLU A 72 -12.04 4.70 9.64
C GLU A 72 -11.58 4.99 8.21
N THR A 73 -11.53 6.27 7.82
CA THR A 73 -11.03 6.66 6.49
C THR A 73 -9.57 6.26 6.30
N LEU A 74 -8.72 6.46 7.30
CA LEU A 74 -7.32 6.02 7.27
C LEU A 74 -7.20 4.51 7.05
N SER A 75 -7.99 3.70 7.78
CA SER A 75 -8.04 2.25 7.59
C SER A 75 -8.52 1.86 6.19
N ASN A 76 -9.50 2.59 5.64
CA ASN A 76 -10.03 2.33 4.30
C ASN A 76 -9.02 2.61 3.18
N VAL A 77 -8.07 3.53 3.39
CA VAL A 77 -6.99 3.80 2.43
C VAL A 77 -6.05 2.59 2.28
N SER A 78 -5.75 1.88 3.37
CA SER A 78 -4.98 0.63 3.31
C SER A 78 -5.71 -0.43 2.46
N VAL A 79 -7.03 -0.57 2.66
CA VAL A 79 -7.86 -1.49 1.87
C VAL A 79 -7.91 -1.08 0.39
N MET A 80 -8.07 0.22 0.11
CA MET A 80 -8.05 0.74 -1.26
C MET A 80 -6.75 0.37 -1.98
N MET A 81 -5.61 0.44 -1.30
CA MET A 81 -4.30 0.11 -1.89
C MET A 81 -4.21 -1.37 -2.31
N VAL A 82 -4.64 -2.28 -1.43
CA VAL A 82 -4.68 -3.73 -1.71
C VAL A 82 -5.62 -4.03 -2.88
N MET A 83 -6.79 -3.38 -2.92
CA MET A 83 -7.78 -3.58 -3.99
C MET A 83 -7.25 -3.06 -5.34
N ALA A 84 -6.62 -1.88 -5.38
CA ALA A 84 -6.06 -1.30 -6.60
C ALA A 84 -4.95 -2.18 -7.22
N ALA A 85 -4.10 -2.78 -6.39
CA ALA A 85 -3.05 -3.70 -6.84
C ALA A 85 -3.63 -5.01 -7.38
N SER A 86 -4.67 -5.53 -6.71
CA SER A 86 -5.35 -6.78 -7.06
C SER A 86 -6.14 -6.67 -8.37
N SER A 87 -6.84 -5.56 -8.61
CA SER A 87 -7.56 -5.29 -9.87
C SER A 87 -6.61 -5.30 -11.08
N SER A 88 -5.39 -4.80 -10.92
CA SER A 88 -4.36 -4.77 -11.97
C SER A 88 -3.82 -6.17 -12.29
N ARG A 89 -3.72 -7.06 -11.29
CA ARG A 89 -3.32 -8.47 -11.48
C ARG A 89 -4.40 -9.31 -12.13
N SER A 90 -5.68 -9.01 -11.88
CA SER A 90 -6.79 -9.69 -12.55
C SER A 90 -6.79 -9.47 -14.08
N GLY A 91 -6.14 -8.42 -14.57
CA GLY A 91 -5.88 -8.18 -16.00
C GLY A 91 -4.54 -8.69 -16.53
N ARG A 92 -3.62 -9.14 -15.66
CA ARG A 92 -2.25 -9.56 -16.01
C ARG A 92 -2.00 -11.07 -15.85
N SER A 93 -3.04 -11.84 -15.56
CA SER A 93 -3.03 -13.31 -15.56
C SER A 93 -2.66 -13.96 -16.92
N GLY A 94 -2.35 -13.16 -17.94
CA GLY A 94 -1.82 -13.61 -19.24
C GLY A 94 -0.31 -13.44 -19.46
N GLN A 95 0.48 -12.89 -18.52
CA GLN A 95 1.94 -12.85 -18.67
C GLN A 95 2.60 -13.78 -17.66
N GLY A 96 3.06 -14.93 -18.16
CA GLY A 96 3.92 -15.88 -17.46
C GLY A 96 5.26 -15.25 -17.03
N PRO A 97 6.09 -16.01 -16.31
CA PRO A 97 7.29 -15.48 -15.69
C PRO A 97 8.30 -15.06 -16.76
N ALA A 98 8.74 -13.80 -16.72
CA ALA A 98 10.00 -13.40 -17.33
C ALA A 98 11.13 -13.95 -16.45
N GLY A 99 11.60 -15.16 -16.79
CA GLY A 99 12.86 -15.67 -16.30
C GLY A 99 14.01 -15.03 -17.06
N SER A 100 15.02 -14.58 -16.31
CA SER A 100 16.43 -14.29 -16.64
C SER A 100 16.78 -13.88 -18.07
#